data_AF-A0A0C9VKW7-F1
#
_entry.id   AF-A0A0C9VKW7-F1
#
_cell.length_a   1.000
_cell.length_b   1.000
_cell.length_c   1.000
_cell.angle_alpha   90.00
_cell.angle_beta   90.00
_cell.angle_gamma   90.00
#
_symmetry.space_group_name_H-M   'P 1'
#
loop_
_entity.id
_entity.type
_entity.pdbx_description
1 polymer ?
#
loop_
_entity_poly.entity_id
_entity_poly.type
_entity_poly.pdbx_seq_one_letter_code
_entity_poly.pdbx_strand_id
1 'polypeptide(L)'
;MAREAERREAEKRARKAGIPIPTTPDRPVSEAWTAYDNAWSTMAASTQLRFRSIPWPVLAQVTMPEQLIPVKIAGFILNPQHSQGKSRKDRLREALLRWHPDRFETKWLKKVVEEERDMVKEGVGNVVRVLNDLLNAPDFG
;
A
#
# COMPACT_ATOMS: atom_id res chain seq x y z
N MET A 1 -0.50 14.31 41.17
CA MET A 1 -0.23 12.85 41.09
C MET A 1 -1.43 12.02 40.61
N ALA A 2 -2.69 12.41 40.84
CA ALA A 2 -3.88 11.62 40.44
C ALA A 2 -4.14 11.55 38.91
N ARG A 3 -3.83 12.60 38.13
CA ARG A 3 -4.14 12.66 36.68
C ARG A 3 -3.32 11.71 35.80
N GLU A 4 -2.15 11.27 36.27
CA GLU A 4 -1.26 10.39 35.49
C GLU A 4 -1.59 8.90 35.69
N ALA A 5 -2.12 8.56 36.87
CA ALA A 5 -2.62 7.22 37.18
C ALA A 5 -3.88 6.89 36.36
N GLU A 6 -4.82 7.84 36.23
CA GLU A 6 -6.01 7.69 35.38
C GLU A 6 -5.65 7.49 33.91
N ARG A 7 -4.62 8.19 33.41
CA ARG A 7 -4.16 8.07 32.02
C ARG A 7 -3.57 6.69 31.73
N ARG A 8 -2.77 6.16 32.65
CA ARG A 8 -2.19 4.81 32.55
C ARG A 8 -3.24 3.70 32.66
N GLU A 9 -4.29 3.92 33.45
CA GLU A 9 -5.36 2.94 33.63
C GLU A 9 -6.36 2.93 32.45
N ALA A 10 -6.65 4.11 31.88
CA ALA A 10 -7.42 4.24 30.64
C ALA A 10 -6.72 3.57 29.46
N GLU A 11 -5.39 3.73 29.33
CA GLU A 11 -4.61 3.12 28.25
C GLU A 11 -4.54 1.58 28.36
N LYS A 12 -4.47 1.05 29.60
CA LYS A 12 -4.55 -0.40 29.85
C LYS A 12 -5.95 -0.97 29.60
N ARG A 13 -7.02 -0.22 29.89
CA ARG A 13 -8.39 -0.63 29.56
C ARG A 13 -8.64 -0.64 28.06
N ALA A 14 -8.16 0.36 27.32
CA ALA A 14 -8.31 0.43 25.87
C ALA A 14 -7.62 -0.74 25.15
N ARG A 15 -6.41 -1.14 25.61
CA ARG A 15 -5.70 -2.32 25.07
C ARG A 15 -6.40 -3.66 25.34
N LYS A 16 -7.17 -3.77 26.42
CA LYS A 16 -7.94 -5.00 26.75
C LYS A 16 -9.32 -5.06 26.10
N ALA A 17 -9.89 -3.93 25.69
CA ALA A 17 -11.26 -3.85 25.17
C ALA A 17 -11.37 -3.98 23.64
N GLY A 18 -10.27 -4.17 22.91
CA GLY A 18 -10.30 -4.33 21.44
C GLY A 18 -10.98 -3.16 20.73
N ILE A 19 -10.84 -1.94 21.27
CA ILE A 19 -11.54 -0.75 20.77
C ILE A 19 -10.99 -0.44 19.38
N PRO A 20 -11.82 -0.47 18.32
CA PRO A 20 -11.39 -0.11 16.98
C PRO A 20 -10.89 1.33 16.99
N ILE A 21 -9.66 1.53 16.50
CA ILE A 21 -9.12 2.86 16.25
C ILE A 21 -10.08 3.55 15.27
N PRO A 22 -10.50 4.81 15.49
CA PRO A 22 -11.42 5.49 14.59
C PRO A 22 -10.74 5.64 13.22
N THR A 23 -11.13 4.81 12.26
CA THR A 23 -10.77 4.98 10.86
C THR A 23 -11.52 6.20 10.35
N THR A 24 -10.75 7.15 9.83
CA THR A 24 -11.17 8.29 9.01
C THR A 24 -12.34 7.94 8.07
N PRO A 25 -13.23 8.89 7.74
CA PRO A 25 -14.47 8.62 6.99
C PRO A 25 -14.23 7.72 5.78
N ASP A 26 -14.89 6.58 5.86
CA ASP A 26 -14.76 5.37 5.05
C ASP A 26 -15.04 5.69 3.58
N ARG A 27 -14.00 5.91 2.77
CA ARG A 27 -14.11 5.38 1.40
C ARG A 27 -14.04 3.87 1.58
N PRO A 28 -15.11 3.11 1.28
CA PRO A 28 -15.08 1.68 1.47
C PRO A 28 -13.90 1.13 0.68
N VAL A 29 -13.07 0.32 1.33
CA VAL A 29 -11.80 -0.16 0.75
C VAL A 29 -12.02 -0.89 -0.59
N SER A 30 -13.22 -1.40 -0.82
CA SER A 30 -13.68 -1.89 -2.13
C SER A 30 -13.62 -0.81 -3.22
N GLU A 31 -14.11 0.41 -2.97
CA GLU A 31 -14.02 1.53 -3.92
C GLU A 31 -12.56 1.92 -4.18
N ALA A 32 -11.72 1.93 -3.14
CA ALA A 32 -10.29 2.21 -3.31
C ALA A 32 -9.59 1.15 -4.18
N TRP A 33 -10.00 -0.12 -4.05
CA TRP A 33 -9.50 -1.21 -4.89
C TRP A 33 -9.98 -1.09 -6.34
N THR A 34 -11.26 -0.77 -6.56
CA THR A 34 -11.78 -0.50 -7.91
C THR A 34 -11.08 0.70 -8.55
N ALA A 35 -10.85 1.78 -7.80
CA ALA A 35 -10.11 2.93 -8.28
C ALA A 35 -8.65 2.57 -8.62
N TYR A 36 -8.01 1.73 -7.81
CA TYR A 36 -6.66 1.21 -8.07
C TYR A 36 -6.62 0.41 -9.38
N ASP A 37 -7.56 -0.51 -9.59
CA ASP A 37 -7.60 -1.32 -10.82
C ASP A 37 -7.89 -0.47 -12.07
N ASN A 38 -8.81 0.50 -11.95
CA ASN A 38 -9.08 1.48 -13.01
C ASN A 38 -7.84 2.33 -13.32
N ALA A 39 -7.08 2.73 -12.30
CA ALA A 39 -5.87 3.52 -12.47
C ALA A 39 -4.76 2.76 -13.23
N TRP A 40 -4.68 1.43 -13.12
CA TRP A 40 -3.80 0.62 -13.97
C TRP A 40 -4.19 0.72 -15.45
N SER A 41 -5.49 0.74 -15.75
CA SER A 41 -6.00 0.90 -17.12
C SER A 41 -5.74 2.31 -17.65
N THR A 42 -5.97 3.34 -16.84
CA THR A 42 -5.65 4.74 -17.18
C THR A 42 -4.15 4.93 -17.43
N MET A 43 -3.31 4.35 -16.57
CA MET A 43 -1.85 4.37 -16.75
C MET A 43 -1.45 3.65 -18.05
N ALA A 44 -2.12 2.55 -18.39
CA ALA A 44 -1.86 1.81 -19.61
C ALA A 44 -2.13 2.62 -20.88
N ALA A 45 -3.25 3.34 -20.90
CA ALA A 45 -3.68 4.20 -22.00
C ALA A 45 -2.88 5.50 -22.11
N SER A 46 -2.18 5.92 -21.05
CA SER A 46 -1.41 7.16 -21.04
C SER A 46 -0.15 7.06 -21.91
N THR A 47 0.15 8.16 -22.62
CA THR A 47 1.37 8.32 -23.43
C THR A 47 2.55 8.84 -22.62
N GLN A 48 2.26 9.58 -21.56
CA GLN A 48 3.23 10.13 -20.63
C GLN A 48 2.80 9.88 -19.19
N LEU A 49 3.72 9.39 -18.37
CA LEU A 49 3.52 9.07 -16.97
C LEU A 49 4.35 9.97 -16.06
N ARG A 50 3.78 10.27 -14.90
CA ARG A 50 4.45 10.89 -13.76
C ARG A 50 4.34 9.96 -12.56
N PHE A 51 5.14 10.20 -11.55
CA PHE A 51 5.11 9.46 -10.29
C PHE A 51 3.72 9.43 -9.66
N ARG A 52 2.99 10.55 -9.66
CA ARG A 52 1.60 10.61 -9.17
C ARG A 52 0.60 9.85 -10.05
N SER A 53 0.93 9.58 -11.32
CA SER A 53 0.09 8.80 -12.25
C SER A 53 0.23 7.30 -12.03
N ILE A 54 1.28 6.87 -11.33
CA ILE A 54 1.48 5.46 -11.00
C ILE A 54 0.47 5.06 -9.91
N PRO A 55 -0.29 3.97 -10.10
CA PRO A 55 -1.24 3.48 -9.12
C PRO A 55 -0.51 2.76 -7.97
N TRP A 56 0.12 3.51 -7.08
CA TRP A 56 0.83 2.94 -5.92
C TRP A 56 -0.11 2.11 -5.03
N PRO A 57 0.37 1.03 -4.40
CA PRO A 57 -0.47 0.12 -3.63
C PRO A 57 -0.74 0.66 -2.23
N VAL A 58 -1.34 1.84 -2.13
CA VAL A 58 -1.70 2.52 -0.89
C VAL A 58 -3.03 3.27 -1.06
N LEU A 59 -3.77 3.50 0.03
CA LEU A 59 -5.06 4.21 -0.01
C LEU A 59 -4.93 5.71 -0.27
N ALA A 60 -3.80 6.30 0.11
CA ALA A 60 -3.56 7.73 0.02
C ALA A 60 -2.73 8.06 -1.22
N GLN A 61 -2.93 9.26 -1.76
CA GLN A 61 -2.10 9.74 -2.87
C GLN A 61 -0.63 9.85 -2.43
N VAL A 62 0.27 9.30 -3.24
CA VAL A 62 1.71 9.31 -3.02
C VAL A 62 2.33 10.38 -3.91
N THR A 63 3.20 11.15 -3.31
CA THR A 63 3.87 12.29 -3.94
C THR A 63 5.38 12.14 -3.94
N MET A 64 5.90 11.31 -3.02
CA MET A 64 7.32 11.02 -2.88
C MET A 64 7.54 9.54 -2.48
N PRO A 65 8.66 8.91 -2.84
CA PRO A 65 8.93 7.49 -2.60
C PRO A 65 8.91 7.08 -1.13
N GLU A 66 9.29 7.98 -0.21
CA GLU A 66 9.38 7.73 1.24
C GLU A 66 8.00 7.51 1.86
N GLN A 67 6.93 7.91 1.17
CA GLN A 67 5.56 7.66 1.62
C GLN A 67 5.12 6.20 1.41
N LEU A 68 5.88 5.41 0.63
CA LEU A 68 5.65 3.99 0.35
C LEU A 68 6.17 3.10 1.48
N ILE A 69 5.64 3.33 2.68
CA ILE A 69 6.06 2.64 3.90
C ILE A 69 5.32 1.31 4.11
N PRO A 70 5.94 0.35 4.85
CA PRO A 70 5.38 -0.99 5.06
C PRO A 70 3.93 -1.01 5.53
N VAL A 71 3.58 -0.19 6.53
CA VAL A 71 2.24 -0.17 7.13
C VAL A 71 1.15 0.23 6.12
N LYS A 72 1.44 1.18 5.22
CA LYS A 72 0.46 1.64 4.22
C LYS A 72 0.25 0.61 3.12
N ILE A 73 1.34 0.00 2.65
CA ILE A 73 1.30 -1.02 1.60
C ILE A 73 0.64 -2.29 2.12
N ALA A 74 1.01 -2.75 3.31
CA ALA A 74 0.39 -3.90 3.96
C ALA A 74 -1.11 -3.65 4.19
N GLY A 75 -1.47 -2.49 4.74
CA GLY A 75 -2.85 -2.10 4.99
C GLY A 75 -3.70 -1.99 3.73
N PHE A 76 -3.08 -1.77 2.56
CA PHE A 76 -3.76 -1.82 1.27
C PHE A 76 -3.81 -3.24 0.72
N ILE A 77 -2.68 -3.89 0.47
CA ILE A 77 -2.59 -5.20 -0.22
C ILE A 77 -3.24 -6.34 0.59
N LEU A 78 -3.13 -6.31 1.91
CA LEU A 78 -3.66 -7.38 2.78
C LEU A 78 -5.08 -7.12 3.25
N ASN A 79 -5.71 -6.00 2.87
CA ASN A 79 -7.04 -5.68 3.38
C ASN A 79 -8.07 -6.73 2.94
N PRO A 80 -8.78 -7.39 3.86
CA PRO A 80 -9.72 -8.44 3.53
C PRO A 80 -10.91 -7.95 2.70
N GLN A 81 -11.23 -6.65 2.72
CA GLN A 81 -12.36 -6.04 2.01
C GLN A 81 -12.23 -6.07 0.48
N HIS A 82 -11.03 -6.33 -0.06
CA HIS A 82 -10.84 -6.66 -1.48
C HIS A 82 -10.33 -8.09 -1.66
N SER A 83 -10.61 -8.67 -2.84
CA SER A 83 -10.14 -10.01 -3.22
C SER A 83 -10.54 -11.11 -2.21
N GLN A 84 -11.84 -11.18 -1.88
CA GLN A 84 -12.42 -12.21 -1.02
C GLN A 84 -12.01 -13.61 -1.52
N GLY A 85 -11.54 -14.47 -0.62
CA GLY A 85 -11.13 -15.84 -0.95
C GLY A 85 -9.66 -16.06 -1.32
N LYS A 86 -8.85 -15.01 -1.47
CA LYS A 86 -7.39 -15.16 -1.69
C LYS A 86 -6.61 -15.16 -0.38
N SER A 87 -5.67 -16.10 -0.25
CA SER A 87 -4.77 -16.15 0.91
C SER A 87 -3.86 -14.92 0.95
N ARG A 88 -3.34 -14.61 2.15
CA ARG A 88 -2.32 -13.56 2.36
C ARG A 88 -1.14 -13.74 1.39
N LYS A 89 -0.63 -14.97 1.26
CA LYS A 89 0.50 -15.28 0.37
C LYS A 89 0.17 -15.07 -1.10
N ASP A 90 -1.03 -15.42 -1.55
CA ASP A 90 -1.42 -15.25 -2.95
C ASP A 90 -1.54 -13.77 -3.32
N ARG A 91 -2.13 -12.95 -2.44
CA ARG A 91 -2.21 -11.49 -2.62
C ARG A 91 -0.81 -10.86 -2.77
N LEU A 92 0.14 -11.28 -1.93
CA LEU A 92 1.52 -10.80 -1.98
C LEU A 92 2.25 -11.25 -3.25
N ARG A 93 2.08 -12.51 -3.67
CA ARG A 93 2.69 -13.02 -4.92
C ARG A 93 2.14 -12.31 -6.15
N GLU A 94 0.83 -12.09 -6.22
CA GLU A 94 0.21 -11.33 -7.31
C GLU A 94 0.72 -9.88 -7.35
N ALA A 95 0.84 -9.24 -6.19
CA ALA A 95 1.41 -7.90 -6.10
C ALA A 95 2.87 -7.88 -6.57
N LEU A 96 3.70 -8.85 -6.15
CA LEU A 96 5.10 -8.97 -6.58
C LEU A 96 5.23 -9.18 -8.10
N LEU A 97 4.37 -10.01 -8.70
CA LEU A 97 4.36 -10.22 -10.16
C LEU A 97 4.02 -8.93 -10.93
N ARG A 98 3.13 -8.10 -10.39
CA ARG A 98 2.72 -6.83 -10.98
C ARG A 98 3.77 -5.73 -10.79
N TRP A 99 4.43 -5.70 -9.64
CA TRP A 99 5.44 -4.70 -9.26
C TRP A 99 6.88 -5.12 -9.55
N HIS A 100 7.10 -6.27 -10.19
CA HIS A 100 8.45 -6.75 -10.51
C HIS A 100 9.24 -5.67 -11.27
N PRO A 101 10.43 -5.27 -10.79
CA PRO A 101 11.13 -4.08 -11.28
C PRO A 101 11.43 -4.18 -12.78
N ASP A 102 11.97 -5.30 -13.25
CA ASP A 102 12.26 -5.51 -14.68
C ASP A 102 11.01 -5.37 -15.59
N ARG A 103 9.86 -5.92 -15.16
CA ARG A 103 8.62 -5.84 -15.93
C ARG A 103 8.04 -4.43 -15.91
N PHE A 104 8.10 -3.79 -14.75
CA PHE A 104 7.62 -2.43 -14.57
C PHE A 104 8.46 -1.45 -15.38
N GLU A 105 9.78 -1.58 -15.32
CA GLU A 105 10.72 -0.71 -16.04
C GLU A 105 10.60 -0.86 -17.55
N THR A 106 10.56 -2.10 -18.03
CA THR A 106 10.42 -2.39 -19.46
C THR A 106 9.13 -1.83 -20.05
N LYS A 107 8.03 -1.90 -19.28
CA LYS A 107 6.69 -1.53 -19.75
C LYS A 107 6.32 -0.06 -19.52
N TRP A 108 6.67 0.50 -18.36
CA TRP A 108 6.15 1.78 -17.90
C TRP A 108 7.21 2.88 -17.82
N LEU A 109 8.43 2.56 -17.39
CA LEU A 109 9.47 3.57 -17.16
C LEU A 109 9.82 4.36 -18.44
N LYS A 110 9.72 3.73 -19.61
CA LYS A 110 9.90 4.41 -20.92
C LYS A 110 8.89 5.54 -21.16
N LYS A 111 7.69 5.45 -20.56
CA LYS A 111 6.64 6.47 -20.63
C LYS A 111 6.76 7.52 -19.52
N VAL A 112 7.57 7.27 -18.49
CA VAL A 112 7.78 8.21 -17.38
C VAL A 112 8.66 9.36 -17.83
N VAL A 113 8.26 10.58 -17.49
CA VAL A 113 9.07 11.80 -17.72
C VAL A 113 10.45 11.64 -17.11
N GLU A 114 11.49 12.06 -17.83
CA GLU A 114 12.88 11.76 -17.49
C GLU A 114 13.26 12.20 -16.08
N GLU A 115 12.79 13.38 -15.68
CA GLU A 115 13.00 14.02 -14.38
C GLU A 115 12.47 13.17 -13.20
N GLU A 116 11.46 12.33 -13.43
CA GLU A 116 10.82 11.53 -12.37
C GLU A 116 11.16 10.03 -12.48
N ARG A 117 11.98 9.61 -13.45
CA ARG A 117 12.31 8.18 -13.65
C ARG A 117 12.97 7.56 -12.43
N ASP A 118 13.97 8.24 -11.87
CA ASP A 118 14.69 7.70 -10.70
C ASP A 118 13.80 7.68 -9.46
N MET A 119 12.94 8.68 -9.30
CA MET A 119 11.91 8.70 -8.25
C MET A 119 10.92 7.53 -8.38
N VAL A 120 10.49 7.21 -9.62
CA VAL A 120 9.62 6.05 -9.87
C VAL A 120 10.35 4.73 -9.59
N LYS A 121 11.61 4.58 -10.02
CA LYS A 121 12.42 3.38 -9.73
C LYS A 121 12.56 3.15 -8.22
N GLU A 122 12.86 4.21 -7.47
CA GLU A 122 12.96 4.15 -6.02
C GLU A 122 11.63 3.69 -5.40
N GLY A 123 10.52 4.28 -5.85
CA GLY A 123 9.20 3.87 -5.37
C GLY A 123 8.86 2.42 -5.67
N VAL A 124 9.18 1.93 -6.87
CA VAL A 124 9.02 0.50 -7.24
C VAL A 124 9.88 -0.38 -6.35
N GLY A 125 11.13 0.01 -6.10
CA GLY A 125 12.05 -0.68 -5.19
C GLY A 125 11.49 -0.78 -3.77
N ASN A 126 10.94 0.32 -3.23
CA ASN A 126 10.31 0.35 -1.92
C ASN A 126 9.12 -0.62 -1.84
N VAL A 127 8.24 -0.61 -2.86
CA VAL A 127 7.10 -1.54 -2.92
C VAL A 127 7.56 -2.99 -2.94
N VAL A 128 8.49 -3.35 -3.83
CA VAL A 128 8.97 -4.73 -3.98
C VAL A 128 9.65 -5.22 -2.70
N ARG A 129 10.47 -4.37 -2.07
CA ARG A 129 11.10 -4.68 -0.78
C ARG A 129 10.07 -4.99 0.28
N VAL A 130 9.08 -4.10 0.45
CA VAL A 130 8.01 -4.29 1.44
C VAL A 130 7.22 -5.57 1.17
N LEU A 131 6.88 -5.85 -0.09
CA LEU A 131 6.14 -7.06 -0.45
C LEU A 131 6.94 -8.34 -0.15
N ASN A 132 8.24 -8.34 -0.42
CA ASN A 132 9.13 -9.46 -0.06
C ASN A 132 9.26 -9.62 1.46
N ASP A 133 9.42 -8.52 2.19
CA ASP A 133 9.49 -8.55 3.66
C ASP A 133 8.18 -9.11 4.24
N LEU A 134 7.02 -8.72 3.71
CA LEU A 134 5.73 -9.28 4.10
C LEU A 134 5.61 -10.77 3.73
N LEU A 135 6.11 -11.20 2.58
CA LEU A 135 6.02 -12.60 2.15
C LEU A 135 6.86 -13.52 3.04
N ASN A 136 8.03 -13.03 3.49
CA ASN A 136 8.96 -13.76 4.34
C ASN A 136 8.66 -13.61 5.84
N ALA A 137 7.89 -12.59 6.24
CA ALA A 137 7.45 -12.42 7.61
C ALA A 137 6.58 -13.61 8.04
N PRO A 138 6.84 -14.22 9.21
CA PRO A 138 6.01 -15.29 9.73
C PRO A 138 4.57 -14.79 9.86
N ASP A 139 3.62 -15.63 9.44
CA ASP A 139 2.20 -15.37 9.63
C ASP A 139 1.93 -15.40 11.15
N PHE A 140 1.96 -14.23 11.79
CA PHE A 140 1.40 -14.07 13.13
C PHE A 140 -0.12 -14.05 12.95
N GLY A 141 -0.71 -15.25 12.92
CA GLY A 141 -2.14 -15.47 13.02
C GLY A 141 -2.66 -15.17 14.41
#